data_AF-A0A840DU20-F1
#
_entry.id   AF-A0A840DU20-F1
#
_cell.length_a   1.000
_cell.length_b   1.000
_cell.length_c   1.000
_cell.angle_alpha   90.00
_cell.angle_beta   90.00
_cell.angle_gamma   90.00
#
_symmetry.space_group_name_H-M   'P 1'
#
loop_
_entity.id
_entity.type
_entity.pdbx_description
1 polymer ?
#
loop_
_entity_poly.entity_id
_entity_poly.type
_entity_poly.pdbx_seq_one_letter_code
_entity_poly.pdbx_strand_id
1 'polypeptide(L)' 'MILWIKKYLTMTMAIIAAFLIALMKAFFLGKRNEKQKQTNEAFKIAATRLEVENEINKKSDADVRTKLSSWLRDE' A
#
# COMPACT_ATOMS: atom_id res chain seq x y z
N MET A 1 -2.85 24.75 -50.31
CA MET A 1 -1.67 24.24 -49.57
C MET A 1 -1.78 24.43 -48.06
N ILE A 2 -2.01 25.64 -47.55
CA ILE A 2 -2.01 25.93 -46.11
C ILE A 2 -3.04 25.10 -45.29
N LEU A 3 -4.22 24.86 -45.85
CA LEU A 3 -5.28 24.06 -45.19
C LEU A 3 -4.91 22.59 -45.01
N TRP A 4 -4.19 22.02 -45.98
CA TRP A 4 -3.71 20.64 -45.91
C TRP A 4 -2.62 20.48 -44.85
N ILE A 5 -1.66 21.41 -44.80
CA ILE A 5 -0.62 21.47 -43.77
C ILE A 5 -1.24 21.57 -42.37
N LYS A 6 -2.24 22.45 -42.21
CA LYS A 6 -2.93 22.61 -40.92
C LYS A 6 -3.66 21.33 -40.50
N LYS A 7 -4.28 20.61 -41.44
CA LYS A 7 -4.97 19.33 -41.18
C LYS A 7 -4.02 18.23 -40.72
N TYR A 8 -2.85 18.10 -41.34
CA TYR A 8 -1.85 17.11 -40.91
C TYR A 8 -1.24 17.47 -39.55
N LEU A 9 -1.00 18.76 -39.31
CA LEU A 9 -0.50 19.24 -38.03
C LEU A 9 -1.49 18.99 -36.88
N THR A 10 -2.79 19.25 -37.09
CA THR A 10 -3.81 18.95 -36.07
C THR A 10 -3.97 17.44 -35.85
N MET A 11 -3.89 16.63 -36.91
CA MET A 11 -3.98 15.18 -36.81
C MET A 11 -2.80 14.58 -36.03
N THR A 12 -1.57 15.02 -36.31
CA THR A 12 -0.38 14.55 -35.59
C THR A 12 -0.40 14.97 -34.12
N MET A 13 -0.80 16.22 -33.82
CA MET A 13 -0.99 16.68 -32.43
C MET A 13 -2.04 15.86 -31.69
N ALA A 14 -3.15 15.51 -32.33
CA ALA A 14 -4.19 14.69 -31.71
C ALA A 14 -3.70 13.28 -31.37
N ILE A 15 -2.91 12.67 -32.26
CA ILE A 15 -2.32 11.34 -32.04
C ILE A 15 -1.32 11.38 -30.88
N ILE A 16 -0.44 12.39 -30.85
CA ILE A 16 0.54 12.56 -29.76
C ILE A 16 -0.17 12.79 -28.43
N ALA A 17 -1.21 13.63 -28.41
CA ALA A 17 -1.99 13.88 -27.20
C ALA A 17 -2.67 12.60 -26.69
N ALA A 18 -3.29 11.83 -27.57
CA ALA A 18 -3.92 10.56 -27.19
C ALA A 18 -2.88 9.56 -26.62
N PHE A 19 -1.70 9.47 -27.24
CA PHE A 19 -0.61 8.63 -26.77
C PHE A 19 -0.12 9.02 -25.37
N LEU A 20 0.11 10.31 -25.12
CA LEU A 20 0.54 10.81 -23.81
C LEU A 20 -0.52 10.61 -22.73
N ILE A 21 -1.80 10.79 -23.05
CA ILE A 21 -2.91 10.51 -22.12
C ILE A 21 -2.94 9.02 -21.74
N ALA A 22 -2.74 8.13 -22.71
CA ALA A 22 -2.69 6.69 -22.45
C ALA A 22 -1.50 6.31 -21.53
N LEU A 23 -0.31 6.87 -21.81
CA LEU A 23 0.89 6.69 -20.99
C LEU A 23 0.69 7.18 -19.55
N MET A 24 0.15 8.39 -19.39
CA MET A 24 -0.18 8.95 -18.07
C MET A 24 -1.12 8.03 -17.30
N LYS A 25 -2.21 7.55 -17.94
CA LYS A 25 -3.17 6.65 -17.29
C LYS A 25 -2.51 5.35 -16.84
N ALA A 26 -1.71 4.72 -17.70
CA ALA A 26 -0.99 3.49 -17.35
C ALA A 26 -0.01 3.71 -16.18
N PHE A 27 0.74 4.81 -16.20
CA PHE A 27 1.69 5.14 -15.15
C PHE A 27 1.00 5.45 -13.81
N PHE A 28 -0.08 6.24 -13.82
CA PHE A 28 -0.85 6.54 -12.62
C PHE A 28 -1.52 5.30 -12.03
N LEU A 29 -2.00 4.38 -12.89
CA LEU A 29 -2.59 3.12 -12.44
C LEU A 29 -1.54 2.25 -11.75
N GLY A 30 -0.35 2.10 -12.34
CA GLY A 30 0.77 1.40 -11.74
C GLY A 30 1.20 2.03 -10.40
N LYS A 31 1.36 3.36 -10.36
CA LYS A 31 1.74 4.10 -9.15
C LYS A 31 0.72 3.96 -8.03
N ARG A 32 -0.58 3.98 -8.36
CA ARG A 32 -1.66 3.80 -7.37
C ARG A 32 -1.64 2.39 -6.79
N ASN A 33 -1.44 1.38 -7.64
CA ASN A 33 -1.36 0.00 -7.21
C ASN A 33 -0.16 -0.23 -6.26
N GLU A 34 1.00 0.34 -6.60
CA GLU A 34 2.20 0.22 -5.76
C GLU A 34 2.04 0.95 -4.41
N LYS A 35 1.45 2.15 -4.42
CA LYS A 35 1.12 2.87 -3.18
C LYS A 35 0.13 2.09 -2.32
N GLN A 36 -0.93 1.54 -2.92
CA GLN A 36 -1.93 0.75 -2.21
C GLN A 36 -1.30 -0.50 -1.58
N LYS A 37 -0.39 -1.17 -2.28
CA LYS A 37 0.38 -2.30 -1.74
C LYS A 37 1.21 -1.89 -0.53
N GLN A 38 1.97 -0.80 -0.63
CA GLN A 38 2.76 -0.30 0.51
C GLN A 38 1.90 0.10 1.70
N THR A 39 0.78 0.80 1.48
CA THR A 39 -0.14 1.16 2.56
C THR A 39 -0.79 -0.06 3.20
N ASN A 40 -1.18 -1.08 2.42
CA ASN A 40 -1.75 -2.32 2.96
C ASN A 40 -0.74 -3.09 3.80
N GLU A 41 0.52 -3.18 3.36
CA GLU A 41 1.57 -3.85 4.14
C GLU A 41 1.88 -3.07 5.43
N ALA A 42 1.99 -1.74 5.37
CA ALA A 42 2.13 -0.92 6.56
C ALA A 42 0.94 -1.06 7.54
N PHE A 43 -0.29 -1.14 7.00
CA PHE A 43 -1.50 -1.34 7.79
C PHE A 43 -1.51 -2.73 8.46
N LYS A 44 -1.15 -3.80 7.74
CA LYS A 44 -1.02 -5.14 8.33
C LYS A 44 -0.01 -5.15 9.47
N ILE A 45 1.16 -4.55 9.28
CA ILE A 45 2.19 -4.47 10.32
C ILE A 45 1.66 -3.72 11.55
N ALA A 46 0.97 -2.60 11.36
CA ALA A 46 0.38 -1.84 12.46
C ALA A 46 -0.71 -2.65 13.19
N ALA A 47 -1.57 -3.36 12.46
CA ALA A 47 -2.60 -4.21 13.04
C ALA A 47 -1.99 -5.36 13.85
N THR A 48 -0.99 -6.06 13.31
CA THR A 48 -0.28 -7.13 14.04
C THR A 48 0.43 -6.58 15.28
N ARG A 49 1.06 -5.41 15.22
CA ARG A 49 1.65 -4.78 16.41
C ARG A 49 0.62 -4.48 17.49
N LEU A 50 -0.53 -3.93 17.09
CA LEU A 50 -1.62 -3.63 18.01
C LEU A 50 -2.24 -4.89 18.63
N GLU A 51 -2.35 -5.97 17.85
CA GLU A 51 -2.80 -7.27 18.35
C GLU A 51 -1.81 -7.86 19.38
N VAL A 52 -0.51 -7.84 19.08
CA VAL A 52 0.55 -8.27 20.01
C VAL A 52 0.55 -7.43 21.28
N GLU A 53 0.46 -6.11 21.17
CA GLU A 53 0.39 -5.21 22.34
C GLU A 53 -0.85 -5.48 23.18
N ASN A 54 -2.00 -5.75 22.56
CA ASN A 54 -3.23 -6.11 23.26
C ASN A 54 -3.11 -7.46 23.97
N GLU A 55 -2.47 -8.45 23.35
CA GLU A 55 -2.21 -9.75 23.99
C GLU A 55 -1.24 -9.62 25.18
N ILE A 56 -0.17 -8.84 25.02
CA ILE A 56 0.77 -8.54 26.11
C ILE A 56 0.03 -7.81 27.24
N ASN A 57 -0.80 -6.82 26.93
CA ASN A 57 -1.54 -6.06 27.93
C ASN A 57 -2.62 -6.92 28.62
N LYS A 58 -3.20 -7.91 27.93
CA LYS A 58 -4.13 -8.89 28.53
C LYS A 58 -3.42 -9.87 29.46
N LYS A 59 -2.15 -10.20 29.19
CA LYS A 59 -1.31 -10.97 30.12
C LYS A 59 -0.93 -10.06 31.28
N SER A 60 -1.78 -10.03 32.29
CA SER A 60 -1.48 -9.29 33.51
C SER A 60 -0.19 -9.82 34.15
N ASP A 61 0.56 -8.95 34.80
CA ASP A 61 1.78 -9.30 35.52
C ASP A 61 1.51 -10.42 36.56
N ALA A 62 0.30 -10.45 37.13
CA ALA A 62 -0.15 -11.50 38.02
C ALA A 62 -0.25 -12.88 37.32
N ASP A 63 -0.71 -12.93 36.07
CA ASP A 63 -0.84 -14.15 35.26
C ASP A 63 0.55 -14.69 34.85
N VAL A 64 1.48 -13.79 34.52
CA VAL A 64 2.88 -14.14 34.28
C VAL A 64 3.51 -14.70 35.55
N ARG A 65 3.24 -14.07 36.71
CA ARG A 65 3.81 -14.44 38.00
C ARG A 65 3.25 -15.75 38.56
N THR A 66 1.96 -16.05 38.34
CA THR A 66 1.38 -17.38 38.65
C THR A 66 1.91 -18.46 37.73
N LYS A 67 2.13 -18.16 36.44
CA LYS A 67 2.70 -19.15 35.51
C LYS A 67 4.16 -19.47 35.83
N LEU A 68 4.94 -18.45 36.22
CA LEU A 68 6.33 -18.62 36.66
C LEU A 68 6.42 -19.41 37.98
N SER A 69 5.52 -19.15 38.93
CA SER A 69 5.49 -19.86 40.20
C SER A 69 5.02 -21.31 40.07
N SER A 70 4.12 -21.59 39.13
CA SER A 70 3.74 -22.96 38.75
C SER A 70 4.91 -23.72 38.16
N TRP A 71 5.63 -23.13 37.20
CA TRP A 71 6.79 -23.77 36.57
C TRP A 71 7.89 -24.11 37.59
N LEU A 72 8.20 -23.18 38.50
CA LEU A 72 9.21 -23.39 39.55
C LEU A 72 8.81 -24.46 40.60
N ARG A 73 7.54 -24.84 40.65
CA ARG A 73 6.99 -25.83 41.60
C ARG A 73 6.82 -27.22 40.99
N ASP A 74 6.77 -27.30 39.66
CA ASP A 74 6.71 -28.54 38.90
C ASP A 74 8.11 -29.12 38.61
N GLU A 75 9.18 -28.43 39.01
CA GLU A 75 10.57 -28.90 39.05
C GLU A 75 11.00 -29.25 40.49
#